data_AF-A0A2C9LC67-F1
#
_entry.id   AF-A0A2C9LC67-F1
#
_cell.length_a   1.000
_cell.length_b   1.000
_cell.length_c   1.000
_cell.angle_alpha   90.00
_cell.angle_beta   90.00
_cell.angle_gamma   90.00
#
_symmetry.space_group_name_H-M   'P 1'
#
loop_
_entity.id
_entity.type
_entity.pdbx_description
1 polymer ?
#
loop_
_entity_poly.entity_id
_entity_poly.type
_entity_poly.pdbx_seq_one_letter_code
_entity_poly.pdbx_strand_id
1 'polypeptide(L)'
;MAGIPCSFEAPEASIRYIVHGALVRVAGTNITTKKIVTVLRDLDSKRDNERKSPSSRHVLEDHAERTFSTSCCRPSRVSCSLCVLKRSYVPGETIHADVQIHNMTMRKSGPCKLQLKQLVTYGENHCVPIILQELEFHESARQGQRRQWKNLSLTVPATCPSKLSKCRVIDLRYCVALDCDFGESNLYAAVPITIATLPERGIIPVRWSYQECSLDFGEDEVKYSSSDDGFKPKYKYYEELRDIRKDKYFVLKLRQSPGAKRRLMINEGESRTDSDAMNESKA
;
A
#
# COMPACT_ATOMS: atom_id res chain seq x y z
N MET A 1 26.69 -3.27 2.77
CA MET A 1 25.91 -4.37 2.17
C MET A 1 25.13 -3.89 0.96
N ALA A 2 25.60 -4.28 -0.22
CA ALA A 2 24.90 -4.14 -1.50
C ALA A 2 23.76 -5.16 -1.56
N GLY A 3 22.62 -4.79 -2.14
CA GLY A 3 21.47 -5.68 -2.33
C GLY A 3 20.55 -5.09 -3.40
N ILE A 4 19.79 -5.95 -4.07
CA ILE A 4 18.87 -5.57 -5.15
C ILE A 4 17.42 -5.58 -4.64
N PRO A 5 16.52 -4.72 -5.16
CA PRO A 5 15.11 -4.71 -4.74
C PRO A 5 14.33 -5.95 -5.20
N CYS A 6 13.14 -6.17 -4.64
CA CYS A 6 12.25 -7.22 -5.13
C CYS A 6 11.69 -6.86 -6.51
N SER A 7 11.34 -7.88 -7.29
CA SER A 7 10.54 -7.70 -8.51
C SER A 7 9.21 -7.04 -8.19
N PHE A 8 8.79 -6.11 -9.04
CA PHE A 8 7.57 -5.33 -8.84
C PHE A 8 6.98 -4.90 -10.18
N GLU A 9 5.65 -4.86 -10.26
CA GLU A 9 4.91 -4.40 -11.44
C GLU A 9 3.80 -3.45 -10.99
N ALA A 10 3.74 -2.26 -11.59
CA ALA A 10 2.66 -1.29 -11.44
C ALA A 10 2.41 -0.57 -12.77
N PRO A 11 1.29 0.18 -12.91
CA PRO A 11 0.95 0.84 -14.17
C PRO A 11 2.04 1.81 -14.69
N GLU A 12 2.70 2.54 -13.78
CA GLU A 12 3.67 3.59 -14.16
C GLU A 12 5.13 3.16 -14.01
N ALA A 13 5.43 2.05 -13.32
CA ALA A 13 6.80 1.53 -13.24
C ALA A 13 6.87 0.04 -12.88
N SER A 14 8.00 -0.59 -13.22
CA SER A 14 8.30 -1.98 -12.88
C SER A 14 9.77 -2.19 -12.54
N ILE A 15 10.04 -3.28 -11.82
CA ILE A 15 11.37 -3.80 -11.51
C ILE A 15 11.41 -5.24 -12.02
N ARG A 16 12.13 -5.45 -13.13
CA ARG A 16 12.25 -6.76 -13.80
C ARG A 16 13.70 -7.20 -13.84
N TYR A 17 13.93 -8.47 -13.55
CA TYR A 17 15.25 -9.09 -13.67
C TYR A 17 15.25 -10.06 -14.85
N ILE A 18 16.29 -9.95 -15.67
CA ILE A 18 16.48 -10.78 -16.87
C ILE A 18 17.84 -11.43 -16.76
N VAL A 19 17.86 -12.76 -16.82
CA VAL A 19 19.09 -13.54 -16.98
C VAL A 19 19.37 -13.66 -18.46
N HIS A 20 20.57 -13.27 -18.87
CA HIS A 20 21.04 -13.37 -20.25
C HIS A 20 22.08 -14.49 -20.35
N GLY A 21 21.77 -15.52 -21.12
CA GLY A 21 22.73 -16.58 -21.47
C GLY A 21 23.28 -16.33 -22.86
N ALA A 22 24.59 -16.43 -23.03
CA ALA A 22 25.24 -16.29 -24.33
C ALA A 22 26.27 -17.41 -24.52
N LEU A 23 26.16 -18.15 -25.64
CA LEU A 23 27.16 -19.09 -26.11
C LEU A 23 27.98 -18.40 -27.19
N VAL A 24 29.23 -18.07 -26.85
CA VAL A 24 30.17 -17.43 -27.76
C VAL A 24 30.84 -18.49 -28.62
N ARG A 25 30.76 -18.34 -29.95
CA ARG A 25 31.34 -19.28 -30.91
C ARG A 25 32.59 -18.69 -31.54
N VAL A 26 33.59 -19.55 -31.78
CA VAL A 26 34.85 -19.16 -32.44
C VAL A 26 34.64 -18.82 -33.93
N ALA A 27 33.68 -19.47 -34.57
CA ALA A 27 33.22 -19.16 -35.92
C ALA A 27 31.67 -19.15 -35.97
N GLY A 28 31.11 -18.21 -36.73
CA GLY A 28 29.67 -18.00 -36.86
C GLY A 28 29.07 -17.06 -35.81
N THR A 29 27.74 -16.97 -35.78
CA THR A 29 27.00 -16.07 -34.88
C THR A 29 26.85 -16.67 -33.48
N ASN A 30 27.03 -15.83 -32.45
CA ASN A 30 26.77 -16.21 -31.06
C ASN A 30 25.30 -16.56 -30.84
N ILE A 31 25.03 -17.55 -30.01
CA ILE A 31 23.65 -17.87 -29.58
C ILE A 31 23.38 -17.12 -28.28
N THR A 32 22.26 -16.41 -28.21
CA THR A 32 21.84 -15.72 -27.00
C THR A 32 20.44 -16.11 -26.60
N THR A 33 20.16 -16.15 -25.30
CA THR A 33 18.85 -16.41 -24.71
C THR A 33 18.61 -15.50 -23.52
N LYS A 34 17.35 -15.16 -23.26
CA LYS A 34 16.93 -14.31 -22.15
C LYS A 34 15.81 -14.99 -21.37
N LYS A 35 15.90 -14.99 -20.05
CA LYS A 35 14.83 -15.49 -19.17
C LYS A 35 14.51 -14.46 -18.09
N ILE A 36 13.24 -14.13 -17.92
CA ILE A 36 12.77 -13.28 -16.82
C ILE A 36 12.74 -14.12 -15.55
N VAL A 37 13.25 -13.54 -14.45
CA VAL A 37 13.23 -14.17 -13.13
C VAL A 37 12.57 -13.24 -12.11
N THR A 38 11.85 -13.81 -11.17
CA THR A 38 11.23 -13.08 -10.07
C THR A 38 12.17 -13.10 -8.88
N VAL A 39 12.58 -11.92 -8.42
CA VAL A 39 13.40 -11.76 -7.23
C VAL A 39 12.49 -11.39 -6.07
N LEU A 40 12.44 -12.25 -5.06
CA LEU A 40 11.77 -12.00 -3.80
C LEU A 40 12.82 -12.01 -2.68
N ARG A 41 12.80 -11.00 -1.82
CA ARG A 41 13.66 -10.96 -0.64
C ARG A 41 12.88 -11.16 0.62
N ASP A 42 13.57 -11.74 1.59
CA ASP A 42 13.05 -11.90 2.92
C ASP A 42 12.84 -10.55 3.61
N LEU A 43 11.58 -10.29 3.95
CA LEU A 43 11.18 -9.23 4.85
C LEU A 43 10.59 -9.88 6.10
N ASP A 44 11.36 -9.85 7.18
CA ASP A 44 10.93 -10.26 8.50
C ASP A 44 10.40 -9.05 9.27
N SER A 45 9.11 -9.11 9.62
CA SER A 45 8.45 -8.12 10.47
C SER A 45 9.19 -7.89 11.79
N LYS A 46 9.76 -8.94 12.41
CA LYS A 46 10.40 -8.83 13.73
C LYS A 46 11.71 -8.04 13.69
N ARG A 47 12.56 -8.30 12.69
CA ARG A 47 13.85 -7.61 12.51
C ARG A 47 13.69 -6.12 12.17
N ASP A 48 12.62 -5.77 11.46
CA ASP A 48 12.31 -4.38 11.11
C ASP A 48 11.63 -3.59 12.26
N ASN A 49 11.05 -4.30 13.24
CA ASN A 49 10.38 -3.70 14.40
C ASN A 49 11.35 -3.25 15.52
N GLU A 50 12.63 -3.62 15.46
CA GLU A 50 13.62 -3.33 16.50
C GLU A 50 14.04 -1.86 16.64
N ARG A 51 13.53 -0.93 15.82
CA ARG A 51 13.93 0.48 15.96
C ARG A 51 12.95 1.40 16.69
N LYS A 52 11.62 1.40 16.47
CA LYS A 52 10.73 2.42 17.09
C LYS A 52 9.22 2.08 17.15
N SER A 53 8.78 0.83 17.18
CA SER A 53 7.34 0.54 17.15
C SER A 53 6.85 -0.51 18.14
N PRO A 54 5.62 -0.35 18.68
CA PRO A 54 5.01 -1.35 19.54
C PRO A 54 4.91 -2.70 18.80
N SER A 55 4.92 -3.78 19.59
CA SER A 55 4.89 -5.19 19.15
C SER A 55 3.97 -5.46 17.94
N SER A 56 4.30 -6.45 17.10
CA SER A 56 3.54 -6.79 15.88
C SER A 56 2.05 -7.09 16.13
N ARG A 57 1.70 -7.52 17.35
CA ARG A 57 0.32 -7.80 17.81
C ARG A 57 -0.38 -6.60 18.45
N HIS A 58 0.19 -5.40 18.34
CA HIS A 58 -0.48 -4.21 18.80
C HIS A 58 -1.64 -3.89 17.86
N VAL A 59 -2.82 -3.77 18.45
CA VAL A 59 -4.01 -3.29 17.76
C VAL A 59 -3.69 -1.89 17.22
N LEU A 60 -3.90 -1.72 15.91
CA LEU A 60 -3.70 -0.45 15.25
C LEU A 60 -5.07 0.18 15.02
N GLU A 61 -5.20 1.44 15.42
CA GLU A 61 -6.44 2.17 15.29
C GLU A 61 -6.19 3.54 14.63
N ASP A 62 -7.13 3.95 13.80
CA ASP A 62 -7.22 5.31 13.28
C ASP A 62 -8.64 5.84 13.45
N HIS A 63 -8.75 7.15 13.69
CA HIS A 63 -10.01 7.85 13.93
C HIS A 63 -10.10 9.05 13.00
N ALA A 64 -11.25 9.21 12.35
CA ALA A 64 -11.52 10.37 11.51
C ALA A 64 -12.85 11.02 11.86
N GLU A 65 -12.89 12.35 11.78
CA GLU A 65 -14.10 13.14 11.94
C GLU A 65 -14.18 14.17 10.82
N ARG A 66 -15.38 14.36 10.27
CA ARG A 66 -15.71 15.41 9.30
C ARG A 66 -16.89 16.21 9.80
N THR A 67 -16.80 17.53 9.64
CA THR A 67 -17.85 18.48 10.02
C THR A 67 -18.49 19.06 8.75
N PHE A 68 -19.81 19.09 8.71
CA PHE A 68 -20.60 19.70 7.65
C PHE A 68 -21.39 20.87 8.23
N SER A 69 -21.21 22.04 7.64
CA SER A 69 -21.94 23.26 7.99
C SER A 69 -22.80 23.71 6.81
N THR A 70 -24.04 24.11 7.09
CA THR A 70 -24.90 24.85 6.16
C THR A 70 -25.14 26.25 6.72
N SER A 71 -25.52 27.22 5.87
CA SER A 71 -25.73 28.61 6.27
C SER A 71 -26.88 28.82 7.27
N CYS A 72 -27.82 27.87 7.36
CA CYS A 72 -29.04 27.98 8.15
C CYS A 72 -29.17 26.94 9.29
N CYS A 73 -28.18 26.07 9.51
CA CYS A 73 -28.24 25.02 10.53
C CYS A 73 -26.98 24.95 11.37
N ARG A 74 -27.11 24.38 12.59
CA ARG A 74 -25.94 24.08 13.43
C ARG A 74 -25.02 23.09 12.70
N PRO A 75 -23.69 23.30 12.71
CA PRO A 75 -22.75 22.35 12.14
C PRO A 75 -22.94 20.96 12.73
N SER A 76 -23.00 19.95 11.87
CA SER A 76 -23.16 18.54 12.23
C SER A 76 -21.91 17.76 11.87
N ARG A 77 -21.68 16.60 12.50
CA ARG A 77 -20.45 15.84 12.33
C ARG A 77 -20.72 14.38 12.01
N VAL A 78 -19.79 13.78 11.29
CA VAL A 78 -19.69 12.33 11.11
C VAL A 78 -18.32 11.89 11.57
N SER A 79 -18.25 10.80 12.33
CA SER A 79 -17.02 10.21 12.79
C SER A 79 -16.95 8.72 12.48
N CYS A 80 -15.73 8.22 12.34
CA CYS A 80 -15.46 6.79 12.25
C CYS A 80 -14.19 6.39 12.99
N SER A 81 -14.13 5.12 13.35
CA SER A 81 -12.91 4.45 13.78
C SER A 81 -12.68 3.18 12.96
N LEU A 82 -11.42 2.93 12.65
CA LEU A 82 -10.95 1.72 11.98
C LEU A 82 -9.87 1.08 12.84
N CYS A 83 -10.06 -0.19 13.17
CA CYS A 83 -9.18 -0.97 14.02
C CYS A 83 -8.74 -2.25 13.31
N VAL A 84 -7.45 -2.58 13.38
CA VAL A 84 -6.85 -3.78 12.79
C VAL A 84 -6.01 -4.49 13.85
N LEU A 85 -6.17 -5.82 13.96
CA LEU A 85 -5.63 -6.61 15.09
C LEU A 85 -4.10 -6.68 15.14
N LYS A 86 -3.43 -6.58 13.99
CA LYS A 86 -1.97 -6.69 13.92
C LYS A 86 -1.40 -5.82 12.81
N ARG A 87 -0.11 -5.55 12.90
CA ARG A 87 0.59 -4.63 11.99
C ARG A 87 1.12 -5.28 10.73
N SER A 88 1.44 -6.57 10.79
CA SER A 88 2.17 -7.25 9.72
C SER A 88 1.47 -8.52 9.28
N TYR A 89 1.34 -8.67 7.97
CA TYR A 89 0.67 -9.78 7.30
C TYR A 89 1.57 -10.36 6.22
N VAL A 90 1.31 -11.59 5.81
CA VAL A 90 1.92 -12.19 4.62
C VAL A 90 0.88 -12.39 3.51
N PRO A 91 1.27 -12.46 2.23
CA PRO A 91 0.37 -12.90 1.17
C PRO A 91 -0.35 -14.21 1.53
N GLY A 92 -1.66 -14.26 1.27
CA GLY A 92 -2.55 -15.36 1.64
C GLY A 92 -3.17 -15.25 3.03
N GLU A 93 -2.70 -14.35 3.89
CA GLU A 93 -3.24 -14.18 5.23
C GLU A 93 -4.50 -13.30 5.24
N THR A 94 -5.41 -13.56 6.19
CA THR A 94 -6.62 -12.76 6.40
C THR A 94 -6.38 -11.63 7.40
N ILE A 95 -6.71 -10.42 6.97
CA ILE A 95 -6.82 -9.21 7.78
C ILE A 95 -8.24 -9.14 8.35
N HIS A 96 -8.33 -9.04 9.67
CA HIS A 96 -9.58 -8.77 10.38
C HIS A 96 -9.59 -7.32 10.86
N ALA A 97 -10.66 -6.62 10.54
CA ALA A 97 -10.86 -5.22 10.88
C ALA A 97 -12.20 -4.98 11.59
N ASP A 98 -12.18 -4.07 12.56
CA ASP A 98 -13.36 -3.57 13.24
C ASP A 98 -13.59 -2.11 12.81
N VAL A 99 -14.83 -1.78 12.48
CA VAL A 99 -15.22 -0.46 11.99
C VAL A 99 -16.38 0.08 12.83
N GLN A 100 -16.30 1.33 13.24
CA GLN A 100 -17.43 2.06 13.82
C GLN A 100 -17.69 3.32 13.01
N ILE A 101 -18.96 3.61 12.72
CA ILE A 101 -19.38 4.85 12.06
C ILE A 101 -20.51 5.48 12.88
N HIS A 102 -20.41 6.79 13.08
CA HIS A 102 -21.45 7.60 13.70
C HIS A 102 -21.75 8.83 12.83
N ASN A 103 -22.93 8.86 12.23
CA ASN A 103 -23.39 9.95 11.39
C ASN A 103 -24.42 10.81 12.12
N MET A 104 -24.01 11.98 12.61
CA MET A 104 -24.93 12.97 13.17
C MET A 104 -25.34 14.04 12.15
N THR A 105 -24.99 13.87 10.88
CA THR A 105 -25.31 14.81 9.81
C THR A 105 -26.66 14.49 9.18
N MET A 106 -27.25 15.47 8.51
CA MET A 106 -28.46 15.27 7.69
C MET A 106 -28.16 14.51 6.38
N ARG A 107 -26.89 14.34 6.02
CA ARG A 107 -26.47 13.74 4.74
C ARG A 107 -26.37 12.22 4.89
N LYS A 108 -26.80 11.49 3.86
CA LYS A 108 -26.53 10.04 3.73
C LYS A 108 -25.17 9.85 3.06
N SER A 109 -24.43 8.82 3.45
CA SER A 109 -23.22 8.44 2.72
C SER A 109 -23.57 7.63 1.47
N GLY A 110 -22.63 7.50 0.53
CA GLY A 110 -22.57 6.38 -0.39
C GLY A 110 -22.18 5.07 0.33
N PRO A 111 -21.89 4.00 -0.43
CA PRO A 111 -21.46 2.74 0.14
C PRO A 111 -20.23 2.87 1.03
N CYS A 112 -20.28 2.21 2.19
CA CYS A 112 -19.18 2.12 3.12
C CYS A 112 -18.28 0.95 2.71
N LYS A 113 -17.02 1.27 2.41
CA LYS A 113 -16.07 0.34 1.83
C LYS A 113 -14.86 0.17 2.73
N LEU A 114 -14.42 -1.07 2.91
CA LEU A 114 -13.15 -1.43 3.52
C LEU A 114 -12.20 -1.85 2.40
N GLN A 115 -11.03 -1.21 2.30
CA GLN A 115 -10.10 -1.38 1.18
C GLN A 115 -8.72 -1.74 1.69
N LEU A 116 -8.09 -2.74 1.05
CA LEU A 116 -6.65 -2.95 1.14
C LEU A 116 -6.00 -2.17 0.00
N LYS A 117 -5.23 -1.13 0.34
CA LYS A 117 -4.54 -0.28 -0.65
C LYS A 117 -3.04 -0.53 -0.63
N GLN A 118 -2.46 -0.61 -1.82
CA GLN A 118 -1.03 -0.49 -2.07
C GLN A 118 -0.71 0.95 -2.47
N LEU A 119 0.14 1.61 -1.71
CA LEU A 119 0.60 2.97 -1.95
C LEU A 119 1.97 2.89 -2.62
N VAL A 120 2.00 3.17 -3.92
CA VAL A 120 3.23 3.16 -4.73
C VAL A 120 3.75 4.59 -4.80
N THR A 121 4.92 4.83 -4.24
CA THR A 121 5.57 6.14 -4.33
C THR A 121 6.70 6.09 -5.36
N TYR A 122 6.62 6.95 -6.36
CA TYR A 122 7.62 7.17 -7.38
C TYR A 122 8.41 8.45 -7.06
N GLY A 123 9.73 8.32 -6.93
CA GLY A 123 10.59 9.41 -6.46
C GLY A 123 10.19 9.89 -5.06
N GLU A 124 10.20 11.20 -4.84
CA GLU A 124 9.95 11.79 -3.52
C GLU A 124 8.50 12.18 -3.27
N ASN A 125 7.75 12.54 -4.32
CA ASN A 125 6.48 13.26 -4.17
C ASN A 125 5.28 12.66 -4.91
N HIS A 126 5.46 11.67 -5.77
CA HIS A 126 4.37 11.11 -6.57
C HIS A 126 3.89 9.79 -5.98
N CYS A 127 2.76 9.80 -5.27
CA CYS A 127 2.19 8.62 -4.63
C CYS A 127 0.86 8.25 -5.28
N VAL A 128 0.78 7.03 -5.82
CA VAL A 128 -0.39 6.47 -6.48
C VAL A 128 -0.96 5.34 -5.60
N PRO A 129 -2.22 5.47 -5.13
CA PRO A 129 -2.91 4.38 -4.44
C PRO A 129 -3.51 3.39 -5.45
N ILE A 130 -3.26 2.11 -5.23
CA ILE A 130 -3.83 1.00 -5.99
C ILE A 130 -4.70 0.18 -5.02
N ILE A 131 -5.96 -0.01 -5.35
CA ILE A 131 -6.87 -0.85 -4.56
C ILE A 131 -6.58 -2.31 -4.92
N LEU A 132 -6.11 -3.08 -3.94
CA LEU A 132 -5.83 -4.51 -4.12
C LEU A 132 -7.04 -5.39 -3.82
N GLN A 133 -7.85 -4.95 -2.87
CA GLN A 133 -9.11 -5.59 -2.51
C GLN A 133 -10.06 -4.56 -1.93
N GLU A 134 -11.35 -4.72 -2.20
CA GLU A 134 -12.42 -3.88 -1.69
C GLU A 134 -13.55 -4.78 -1.17
N LEU A 135 -14.08 -4.42 -0.01
CA LEU A 135 -15.26 -5.02 0.61
C LEU A 135 -16.27 -3.90 0.89
N GLU A 136 -17.38 -3.92 0.17
CA GLU A 136 -18.54 -3.12 0.54
C GLU A 136 -19.32 -3.85 1.65
N PHE A 137 -19.35 -3.26 2.85
CA PHE A 137 -19.97 -3.89 4.02
C PHE A 137 -21.27 -3.20 4.46
N HIS A 138 -21.57 -2.03 3.89
CA HIS A 138 -22.80 -1.31 4.16
C HIS A 138 -23.18 -0.38 3.02
N GLU A 139 -24.45 -0.38 2.62
CA GLU A 139 -24.95 0.44 1.51
C GLU A 139 -24.88 1.95 1.79
N SER A 140 -25.20 2.40 3.00
CA SER A 140 -25.20 3.83 3.35
C SER A 140 -25.37 4.09 4.85
N ALA A 141 -24.53 4.95 5.42
CA ALA A 141 -24.70 5.52 6.75
C ALA A 141 -25.72 6.67 6.72
N ARG A 142 -26.92 6.42 7.27
CA ARG A 142 -28.02 7.39 7.31
C ARG A 142 -27.88 8.37 8.47
N GLN A 143 -28.65 9.45 8.42
CA GLN A 143 -28.73 10.44 9.50
C GLN A 143 -29.03 9.79 10.86
N GLY A 144 -28.33 10.25 11.90
CA GLY A 144 -28.50 9.80 13.28
C GLY A 144 -27.98 8.39 13.56
N GLN A 145 -27.48 7.69 12.53
CA GLN A 145 -27.10 6.30 12.65
C GLN A 145 -25.76 6.16 13.37
N ARG A 146 -25.72 5.22 14.32
CA ARG A 146 -24.48 4.70 14.91
C ARG A 146 -24.43 3.20 14.67
N ARG A 147 -23.39 2.72 13.99
CA ARG A 147 -23.19 1.29 13.74
C ARG A 147 -21.76 0.88 13.95
N GLN A 148 -21.61 -0.38 14.30
CA GLN A 148 -20.33 -1.05 14.46
C GLN A 148 -20.38 -2.37 13.71
N TRP A 149 -19.31 -2.64 12.97
CA TRP A 149 -19.06 -3.91 12.30
C TRP A 149 -17.79 -4.50 12.89
N LYS A 150 -17.84 -5.78 13.22
CA LYS A 150 -16.70 -6.50 13.79
C LYS A 150 -16.27 -7.60 12.84
N ASN A 151 -14.98 -7.91 12.86
CA ASN A 151 -14.40 -9.04 12.16
C ASN A 151 -14.63 -8.99 10.63
N LEU A 152 -14.63 -7.80 10.03
CA LEU A 152 -14.62 -7.66 8.57
C LEU A 152 -13.32 -8.23 8.01
N SER A 153 -13.40 -9.05 6.97
CA SER A 153 -12.27 -9.83 6.46
C SER A 153 -11.80 -9.36 5.08
N LEU A 154 -10.51 -9.10 4.96
CA LEU A 154 -9.79 -8.92 3.69
C LEU A 154 -8.68 -9.97 3.60
N THR A 155 -8.42 -10.53 2.44
CA THR A 155 -7.33 -11.50 2.23
C THR A 155 -6.21 -10.81 1.47
N VAL A 156 -4.99 -10.90 1.99
CA VAL A 156 -3.83 -10.31 1.32
C VAL A 156 -3.57 -11.08 0.03
N PRO A 157 -3.66 -10.45 -1.16
CA PRO A 157 -3.39 -11.14 -2.42
C PRO A 157 -1.88 -11.40 -2.59
N ALA A 158 -1.52 -12.17 -3.61
CA ALA A 158 -0.13 -12.31 -4.03
C ALA A 158 0.42 -10.94 -4.47
N THR A 159 1.12 -10.25 -3.57
CA THR A 159 1.64 -8.90 -3.78
C THR A 159 3.09 -8.81 -3.31
N CYS A 160 3.81 -7.81 -3.81
CA CYS A 160 5.19 -7.54 -3.43
C CYS A 160 5.27 -7.21 -1.92
N PRO A 161 6.35 -7.55 -1.19
CA PRO A 161 6.51 -7.10 0.18
C PRO A 161 6.61 -5.57 0.28
N SER A 162 6.22 -5.04 1.43
CA SER A 162 6.40 -3.64 1.79
C SER A 162 7.88 -3.23 1.80
N LYS A 163 8.15 -1.93 1.69
CA LYS A 163 9.49 -1.35 1.74
C LYS A 163 10.42 -2.07 0.75
N LEU A 164 10.39 -1.66 -0.52
CA LEU A 164 11.33 -2.13 -1.54
C LEU A 164 12.77 -1.73 -1.15
N SER A 165 13.36 -2.48 -0.23
CA SER A 165 14.66 -2.16 0.35
C SER A 165 15.69 -2.04 -0.77
N LYS A 166 16.60 -1.08 -0.67
CA LYS A 166 17.59 -0.79 -1.74
C LYS A 166 16.99 -0.28 -3.07
N CYS A 167 15.69 0.00 -3.16
CA CYS A 167 15.12 0.84 -4.21
C CYS A 167 14.99 2.27 -3.68
N ARG A 168 15.55 3.25 -4.40
CA ARG A 168 15.44 4.68 -4.04
C ARG A 168 14.32 5.40 -4.79
N VAL A 169 13.91 4.83 -5.93
CA VAL A 169 12.98 5.48 -6.87
C VAL A 169 11.56 4.97 -6.69
N ILE A 170 11.38 3.77 -6.13
CA ILE A 170 10.06 3.19 -5.89
C ILE A 170 10.00 2.72 -4.43
N ASP A 171 9.02 3.22 -3.68
CA ASP A 171 8.66 2.73 -2.34
C ASP A 171 7.26 2.13 -2.37
N LEU A 172 7.07 1.03 -1.63
CA LEU A 172 5.80 0.32 -1.51
C LEU A 172 5.34 0.30 -0.07
N ARG A 173 4.17 0.87 0.17
CA ARG A 173 3.49 0.84 1.47
C ARG A 173 2.08 0.31 1.31
N TYR A 174 1.50 -0.12 2.43
CA TYR A 174 0.18 -0.70 2.44
C TYR A 174 -0.64 -0.10 3.58
N CYS A 175 -1.93 0.03 3.35
CA CYS A 175 -2.87 0.39 4.40
C CYS A 175 -4.19 -0.36 4.23
N VAL A 176 -4.85 -0.58 5.36
CA VAL A 176 -6.28 -0.87 5.39
C VAL A 176 -6.98 0.46 5.55
N ALA A 177 -7.93 0.76 4.69
CA ALA A 177 -8.62 2.04 4.68
C ALA A 177 -10.14 1.84 4.72
N LEU A 178 -10.80 2.66 5.51
CA LEU A 178 -12.23 2.88 5.46
C LEU A 178 -12.50 4.07 4.55
N ASP A 179 -13.39 3.88 3.58
CA ASP A 179 -13.81 4.93 2.65
C ASP A 179 -15.34 5.02 2.63
N CYS A 180 -15.85 6.22 2.89
CA CYS A 180 -17.28 6.52 2.91
C CYS A 180 -17.50 7.90 2.27
N ASP A 181 -18.13 7.92 1.10
CA ASP A 181 -18.41 9.15 0.36
C ASP A 181 -19.62 9.90 0.93
N PHE A 182 -19.50 11.22 1.16
CA PHE A 182 -20.60 12.11 1.55
C PHE A 182 -20.84 13.23 0.50
N GLY A 183 -20.48 12.95 -0.76
CA GLY A 183 -20.61 13.82 -1.92
C GLY A 183 -19.47 14.84 -2.01
N GLU A 184 -19.51 15.88 -1.18
CA GLU A 184 -18.51 16.96 -1.21
C GLU A 184 -17.22 16.61 -0.44
N SER A 185 -17.27 15.57 0.39
CA SER A 185 -16.12 15.13 1.18
C SER A 185 -16.22 13.66 1.54
N ASN A 186 -15.08 13.01 1.71
CA ASN A 186 -15.01 11.62 2.15
C ASN A 186 -14.66 11.54 3.64
N LEU A 187 -15.34 10.64 4.33
CA LEU A 187 -14.94 10.17 5.65
C LEU A 187 -13.94 9.03 5.45
N TYR A 188 -12.69 9.27 5.82
CA TYR A 188 -11.57 8.39 5.50
C TYR A 188 -10.69 8.18 6.73
N ALA A 189 -10.52 6.93 7.15
CA ALA A 189 -9.59 6.50 8.19
C ALA A 189 -8.72 5.38 7.63
N ALA A 190 -7.41 5.40 7.92
CA ALA A 190 -6.49 4.45 7.34
C ALA A 190 -5.39 4.00 8.32
N VAL A 191 -5.28 2.69 8.47
CA VAL A 191 -4.29 2.04 9.30
C VAL A 191 -3.14 1.52 8.43
N PRO A 192 -1.90 1.97 8.65
CA PRO A 192 -0.75 1.48 7.90
C PRO A 192 -0.37 0.07 8.34
N ILE A 193 -0.21 -0.84 7.38
CA ILE A 193 0.20 -2.23 7.62
C ILE A 193 1.48 -2.55 6.85
N THR A 194 2.13 -3.66 7.22
CA THR A 194 3.32 -4.18 6.55
C THR A 194 3.00 -5.54 5.95
N ILE A 195 3.21 -5.68 4.64
CA ILE A 195 3.19 -6.97 3.96
C ILE A 195 4.62 -7.53 3.99
N ALA A 196 4.83 -8.57 4.79
CA ALA A 196 6.08 -9.30 4.96
C ALA A 196 6.12 -10.54 4.05
N THR A 197 7.30 -11.16 3.91
CA THR A 197 7.42 -12.46 3.22
C THR A 197 7.50 -13.63 4.19
N LEU A 198 7.93 -13.36 5.43
CA LEU A 198 8.05 -14.37 6.46
C LEU A 198 6.90 -14.21 7.47
N PRO A 199 6.10 -15.26 7.71
CA PRO A 199 5.03 -15.21 8.69
C PRO A 199 5.61 -15.11 10.09
N GLU A 200 4.84 -14.55 11.02
CA GLU A 200 5.21 -14.55 12.41
C GLU A 200 5.22 -16.01 12.92
N ARG A 201 6.32 -16.45 13.58
CA ARG A 201 6.46 -17.82 14.10
C ARG A 201 5.18 -18.28 14.83
N GLY A 202 4.60 -19.40 14.40
CA GLY A 202 3.32 -19.94 14.88
C GLY A 202 2.23 -20.05 13.82
N ILE A 203 2.41 -19.41 12.66
CA ILE A 203 1.58 -19.61 11.46
C ILE A 203 2.39 -20.48 10.50
N ILE A 204 1.94 -21.71 10.26
CA ILE A 204 2.55 -22.62 9.27
C ILE A 204 2.18 -22.03 7.91
N PRO A 205 3.12 -21.50 7.11
CA PRO A 205 2.80 -21.13 5.74
C PRO A 205 2.36 -22.40 5.01
N VAL A 206 1.27 -22.31 4.23
CA VAL A 206 0.98 -23.33 3.24
C VAL A 206 2.23 -23.44 2.39
N ARG A 207 2.92 -24.56 2.52
CA ARG A 207 4.18 -24.82 1.83
C ARG A 207 3.88 -24.67 0.34
N TRP A 208 4.56 -23.75 -0.33
CA TRP A 208 4.56 -23.72 -1.79
C TRP A 208 5.14 -25.06 -2.22
N SER A 209 4.28 -26.02 -2.58
CA SER A 209 4.73 -27.25 -3.21
C SER A 209 5.10 -26.87 -4.64
N TYR A 210 6.37 -26.64 -4.89
CA TYR A 210 6.91 -26.92 -6.22
C TYR A 210 6.64 -28.39 -6.46
N GLN A 211 5.67 -28.69 -7.32
CA GLN A 211 5.62 -29.98 -7.97
C GLN A 211 6.76 -29.93 -8.98
N GLU A 212 7.89 -30.55 -8.65
CA GLU A 212 8.92 -30.81 -9.64
C GLU A 212 8.23 -31.53 -10.80
N CYS A 213 8.15 -30.90 -11.95
CA CYS A 213 7.89 -31.62 -13.18
C CYS A 213 9.09 -32.54 -13.38
N SER A 214 8.94 -33.79 -12.95
CA SER A 214 9.78 -34.88 -13.40
C SER A 214 9.57 -35.03 -14.90
N LEU A 215 10.45 -34.43 -15.68
CA LEU A 215 10.59 -34.75 -17.09
C LEU A 215 11.36 -36.06 -17.16
N ASP A 216 10.62 -37.16 -17.33
CA ASP A 216 11.21 -38.40 -17.82
C ASP A 216 11.71 -38.13 -19.24
N PHE A 217 13.03 -38.17 -19.42
CA PHE A 217 13.64 -38.17 -20.74
C PHE A 217 13.42 -39.52 -21.39
N GLY A 218 12.25 -39.68 -22.03
CA GLY A 218 12.08 -40.66 -23.11
C GLY A 218 12.73 -40.11 -24.36
N GLU A 219 13.71 -40.84 -24.89
CA GLU A 219 14.26 -40.61 -26.22
C GLU A 219 13.17 -40.85 -27.26
N ASP A 220 12.56 -39.78 -27.78
CA ASP A 220 11.86 -39.82 -29.06
C ASP A 220 11.91 -38.42 -29.70
N GLU A 221 12.29 -38.38 -30.98
CA GLU A 221 12.38 -37.18 -31.81
C GLU A 221 11.02 -36.48 -31.92
N VAL A 222 10.92 -35.22 -31.46
CA VAL A 222 9.72 -34.41 -31.65
C VAL A 222 10.08 -33.05 -32.26
N LYS A 223 9.51 -32.81 -33.45
CA LYS A 223 9.54 -31.55 -34.22
C LYS A 223 8.99 -30.40 -33.37
N TYR A 224 9.72 -29.28 -33.36
CA TYR A 224 9.26 -28.02 -32.76
C TYR A 224 8.07 -27.45 -33.57
N SER A 225 6.84 -27.66 -33.11
CA SER A 225 5.75 -26.71 -33.35
C SER A 225 5.64 -25.80 -32.13
N SER A 226 5.96 -24.52 -32.34
CA SER A 226 5.83 -23.46 -31.35
C SER A 226 4.35 -23.20 -31.04
N SER A 227 3.81 -23.85 -30.02
CA SER A 227 2.62 -23.40 -29.32
C SER A 227 3.04 -22.97 -27.92
N ASP A 228 3.41 -21.68 -27.82
CA ASP A 228 3.62 -20.94 -26.59
C ASP A 228 2.26 -20.78 -25.88
N ASP A 229 1.84 -21.80 -25.13
CA ASP A 229 0.63 -21.74 -24.28
C ASP A 229 1.00 -21.48 -22.82
N GLY A 230 1.64 -20.32 -22.61
CA GLY A 230 1.23 -19.28 -21.66
C GLY A 230 0.81 -19.67 -20.24
N PHE A 231 1.78 -19.75 -19.32
CA PHE A 231 1.52 -19.32 -17.94
C PHE A 231 1.44 -17.78 -17.91
N LYS A 232 0.22 -17.25 -18.09
CA LYS A 232 -0.14 -15.85 -17.85
C LYS A 232 -0.79 -15.74 -16.47
N PRO A 233 -0.23 -15.01 -15.49
CA PRO A 233 -1.01 -14.64 -14.31
C PRO A 233 -2.21 -13.81 -14.78
N LYS A 234 -3.41 -14.37 -14.66
CA LYS A 234 -4.68 -13.71 -14.98
C LYS A 234 -4.96 -12.62 -13.95
N TYR A 235 -4.37 -11.44 -14.13
CA TYR A 235 -4.94 -10.21 -13.60
C TYR A 235 -6.06 -9.78 -14.57
N LYS A 236 -7.28 -10.24 -14.32
CA LYS A 236 -8.47 -9.63 -14.93
C LYS A 236 -8.75 -8.32 -14.18
N TYR A 237 -8.42 -7.17 -14.76
CA TYR A 237 -9.23 -5.94 -14.70
C TYR A 237 -8.54 -4.84 -15.53
N TYR A 238 -8.79 -4.81 -16.83
CA TYR A 238 -8.43 -3.71 -17.72
C TYR A 238 -9.46 -3.59 -18.86
N GLU A 239 -10.74 -3.42 -18.52
CA GLU A 239 -11.75 -2.99 -19.51
C GLU A 239 -12.69 -1.86 -19.03
N GLU A 240 -12.64 -1.40 -17.78
CA GLU A 240 -13.62 -0.39 -17.29
C GLU A 240 -13.06 0.95 -16.81
N LEU A 241 -11.75 1.20 -16.85
CA LEU A 241 -11.21 2.51 -16.44
C LEU A 241 -11.12 3.49 -17.62
N ARG A 242 -12.25 3.74 -18.28
CA ARG A 242 -12.50 5.02 -18.95
C ARG A 242 -13.11 5.97 -17.92
N ASP A 243 -12.25 6.67 -17.17
CA ASP A 243 -12.26 8.15 -17.05
C ASP A 243 -11.27 8.60 -15.96
N ILE A 244 -10.04 8.94 -16.38
CA ILE A 244 -8.92 9.31 -15.50
C ILE A 244 -9.02 10.78 -15.03
N ARG A 245 -10.12 11.49 -15.31
CA ARG A 245 -10.19 12.95 -15.13
C ARG A 245 -10.82 13.45 -13.83
N LYS A 246 -11.26 12.60 -12.89
CA LYS A 246 -11.94 13.09 -11.67
C LYS A 246 -11.20 13.05 -10.33
N ASP A 247 -10.15 12.25 -10.14
CA ASP A 247 -9.62 12.05 -8.77
C ASP A 247 -8.21 12.60 -8.53
N LYS A 248 -7.90 13.76 -9.11
CA LYS A 248 -6.58 14.40 -8.96
C LYS A 248 -6.31 15.06 -7.60
N TYR A 249 -7.20 14.93 -6.61
CA TYR A 249 -7.11 15.66 -5.34
C TYR A 249 -7.54 14.85 -4.11
N PHE A 250 -6.88 13.73 -3.79
CA PHE A 250 -7.03 13.15 -2.44
C PHE A 250 -5.73 12.67 -1.78
N VAL A 251 -4.59 12.73 -2.45
CA VAL A 251 -3.28 12.30 -1.90
C VAL A 251 -2.44 13.50 -1.47
N LEU A 252 -3.00 14.36 -0.63
CA LEU A 252 -2.21 15.39 0.04
C LEU A 252 -2.47 15.36 1.55
N LYS A 253 -1.41 14.94 2.27
CA LYS A 253 -1.15 15.07 3.71
C LYS A 253 -1.68 13.98 4.64
N LEU A 254 -1.11 12.78 4.50
CA LEU A 254 -0.84 11.97 5.69
C LEU A 254 0.55 12.35 6.24
N ARG A 255 0.53 13.02 7.41
CA ARG A 255 1.65 13.52 8.25
C ARG A 255 2.31 14.85 7.88
N GLN A 256 1.68 15.96 8.23
CA GLN A 256 2.30 17.03 9.02
C GLN A 256 1.23 17.63 9.94
N SER A 257 1.30 17.39 11.24
CA SER A 257 0.43 18.08 12.21
C SER A 257 0.77 19.58 12.19
N PRO A 258 -0.21 20.49 12.09
CA PRO A 258 0.04 21.94 12.07
C PRO A 258 0.80 22.48 13.30
N GLY A 259 0.81 21.73 14.41
CA GLY A 259 1.48 22.14 15.65
C GLY A 259 3.01 21.94 15.70
N ALA A 260 3.60 21.16 14.78
CA ALA A 260 5.05 20.94 14.74
C ALA A 260 5.78 21.99 13.89
N LYS A 261 5.18 22.43 12.78
CA LYS A 261 5.73 23.51 11.93
C LYS A 261 5.73 24.86 12.63
N ARG A 262 4.75 25.14 13.49
CA ARG A 262 4.68 26.40 14.25
C ARG A 262 5.80 26.48 15.31
N ARG A 263 6.26 25.37 15.88
CA ARG A 263 7.38 25.36 16.85
C ARG A 263 8.75 25.52 16.20
N LEU A 264 8.95 25.00 14.99
CA LEU A 264 10.21 25.19 14.25
C LEU A 264 10.35 26.64 13.73
N MET A 265 9.25 27.25 13.27
CA MET A 265 9.29 28.66 12.81
C MET A 265 9.45 29.67 13.96
N ILE A 266 9.01 29.35 15.18
CA ILE A 266 9.22 30.22 16.35
C ILE A 266 10.70 30.14 16.81
N ASN A 267 11.29 28.93 16.87
CA ASN A 267 12.71 28.78 17.22
C ASN A 267 13.67 29.37 16.15
N GLU A 268 13.31 29.32 14.86
CA GLU A 268 14.11 29.96 13.79
C GLU A 268 13.89 31.49 13.70
N GLY A 269 12.78 32.00 14.24
CA GLY A 269 12.51 33.44 14.32
C GLY A 269 13.19 34.13 15.51
N GLU A 270 13.26 33.47 16.67
CA GLU A 270 13.95 33.99 17.86
C GLU A 270 15.49 33.99 17.68
N SER A 271 16.06 33.02 16.98
CA SER A 271 17.52 32.98 16.72
C SER A 271 18.02 34.02 15.70
N ARG A 272 17.12 34.55 14.85
CA ARG A 272 17.46 35.60 13.86
C ARG A 272 17.31 37.02 14.39
N THR A 273 16.43 37.23 15.36
CA THR A 273 16.19 38.57 15.92
C THR A 273 17.29 39.02 16.89
N ASP A 274 17.98 38.09 17.55
CA ASP A 274 19.13 38.42 18.41
C ASP A 274 20.44 38.69 17.63
N SER A 275 20.58 38.20 16.39
CA SER A 275 21.79 38.41 15.59
C SER A 275 21.80 39.73 14.81
N ASP A 276 20.63 40.25 14.45
CA ASP A 276 20.51 41.55 13.75
C ASP A 276 20.57 42.75 14.70
N ALA A 277 20.22 42.59 15.99
CA ALA A 277 20.28 43.67 16.99
C ALA A 277 21.72 44.04 17.42
N MET A 278 22.73 43.23 17.09
CA MET A 278 24.12 43.48 17.49
C MET A 278 24.94 44.28 16.46
N ASN A 279 24.36 44.64 15.31
CA ASN A 279 25.09 45.28 14.20
C ASN A 279 24.67 46.74 13.88
N GLU A 280 23.71 47.33 14.61
CA GLU A 280 23.26 48.71 14.39
C GLU A 280 23.79 49.76 15.39
N SER A 281 24.71 49.40 16.29
CA SER A 281 25.28 50.34 17.27
C SER A 281 26.76 50.70 17.02
N LYS A 282 27.18 50.81 15.76
CA LYS A 282 28.42 51.51 15.34
C LYS A 282 28.27 52.15 13.96
N ALA A 283 27.65 53.33 13.90
CA ALA A 283 27.89 54.37 12.90
C ALA A 283 27.40 55.71 13.45
#